data_AF-A0AAV2B0B8-F1
#
_entry.id   AF-A0AAV2B0B8-F1
#
_cell.length_a   1.000
_cell.length_b   1.000
_cell.length_c   1.000
_cell.angle_alpha   90.00
_cell.angle_beta   90.00
_cell.angle_gamma   90.00
#
_symmetry.space_group_name_H-M   'P 1'
#
loop_
_entity.id
_entity.type
_entity.pdbx_description
1 polymer ?
#
loop_
_entity_poly.entity_id
_entity_poly.type
_entity_poly.pdbx_seq_one_letter_code
_entity_poly.pdbx_strand_id
1 'polypeptide(L)'
;MLYIRGNHKDYDNWEAQGAKGWSFKDVLPYFLKMEDNRDPAYLANGYHAVGGPVTVERPEYKAEMSDPIYEAAQNEGYDILDSNAARQTGFDVLQATLRNGQRCSTSKAYLVPAENRTNLDIIPEAYVRKVLIQNKKAVGVQFDFQNATYEVKAGKEVIISAGATKTPQILMLSGIGPKEHLQEFGIPVVADLPVGNNFQDHCGTLTPYELDPEIPTTTEKIQNPQNIIEYIDSRTGPLASASFLSIMAFLKAQLVSPSVDYPDHEIYFLEAPIEYPEQQVGYKREIFEAYYGPYMNSSLFLCMSQHLRPKSRGTVRLNSSNPYDAPAIDPNYFQDPDDIRPIIDGMKTCQRIATSKPMEKVEAKPFKTVFPGCEQFYGNEDSYFTCIARAAVVTIYHPVGTAKMGDPRDPTTVVDHHLRVKGIKGLRVVDASVMPTITSGNTNVPTIMIAEKAADIIKETIECSSYEYSRYGSGDSSYGSSDSSYGSGDSSYGSGSDES
;
A
#
# COMPACT_ATOMS: atom_id res chain seq x y z
N MET A 1 0.77 3.36 6.21
CA MET A 1 1.51 2.45 7.12
C MET A 1 0.63 1.33 7.62
N LEU A 2 -0.70 1.40 7.42
CA LEU A 2 -1.65 0.37 7.81
C LEU A 2 -1.22 -0.99 7.29
N TYR A 3 -1.27 -1.99 8.17
CA TYR A 3 -0.90 -3.36 7.85
C TYR A 3 -2.16 -4.20 7.63
N ILE A 4 -2.59 -4.27 6.36
CA ILE A 4 -3.78 -5.01 5.95
C ILE A 4 -3.45 -5.84 4.71
N ARG A 5 -3.71 -7.15 4.78
CA ARG A 5 -3.45 -8.11 3.71
C ARG A 5 -4.62 -8.22 2.73
N GLY A 6 -5.80 -7.71 3.05
CA GLY A 6 -7.01 -7.95 2.29
C GLY A 6 -7.68 -9.29 2.62
N ASN A 7 -8.77 -9.61 1.92
CA ASN A 7 -9.54 -10.82 2.18
C ASN A 7 -8.93 -12.03 1.45
N HIS A 8 -9.06 -13.22 2.03
CA HIS A 8 -8.65 -14.47 1.37
C HIS A 8 -9.29 -14.63 -0.02
N LYS A 9 -10.57 -14.25 -0.15
CA LYS A 9 -11.30 -14.36 -1.41
C LYS A 9 -10.75 -13.47 -2.53
N ASP A 10 -10.06 -12.39 -2.21
CA ASP A 10 -9.47 -11.53 -3.25
C ASP A 10 -8.46 -12.30 -4.08
N TYR A 11 -7.60 -13.07 -3.41
CA TYR A 11 -6.56 -13.90 -4.02
C TYR A 11 -7.13 -15.12 -4.74
N ASP A 12 -8.11 -15.79 -4.13
CA ASP A 12 -8.82 -16.89 -4.79
C ASP A 12 -9.53 -16.40 -6.07
N ASN A 13 -10.06 -15.18 -6.05
CA ASN A 13 -10.64 -14.53 -7.23
C ASN A 13 -9.57 -14.16 -8.27
N TRP A 14 -8.35 -13.77 -7.87
CA TRP A 14 -7.25 -13.57 -8.82
C TRP A 14 -6.91 -14.85 -9.57
N GLU A 15 -6.80 -15.98 -8.84
CA GLU A 15 -6.57 -17.27 -9.47
C GLU A 15 -7.71 -17.67 -10.40
N ALA A 16 -8.97 -17.52 -9.97
CA ALA A 16 -10.14 -17.79 -10.79
C ALA A 16 -10.20 -16.94 -12.08
N GLN A 17 -9.63 -15.72 -12.04
CA GLN A 17 -9.48 -14.83 -13.19
C GLN A 17 -8.26 -15.19 -14.08
N GLY A 18 -7.55 -16.28 -13.80
CA GLY A 18 -6.45 -16.79 -14.61
C GLY A 18 -5.05 -16.45 -14.11
N ALA A 19 -4.91 -15.75 -12.97
CA ALA A 19 -3.63 -15.57 -12.29
C ALA A 19 -3.27 -16.85 -11.52
N LYS A 20 -2.96 -17.93 -12.25
CA LYS A 20 -2.71 -19.26 -11.67
C LYS A 20 -1.63 -19.22 -10.60
N GLY A 21 -1.88 -19.92 -9.50
CA GLY A 21 -0.97 -19.98 -8.36
C GLY A 21 -0.97 -18.70 -7.54
N TRP A 22 -1.95 -17.80 -7.67
CA TRP A 22 -2.11 -16.60 -6.83
C TRP A 22 -3.30 -16.69 -5.87
N SER A 23 -3.79 -17.91 -5.57
CA SER A 23 -4.80 -18.14 -4.52
C SER A 23 -4.30 -17.72 -3.14
N PHE A 24 -5.19 -17.55 -2.16
CA PHE A 24 -4.78 -17.18 -0.80
C PHE A 24 -3.77 -18.18 -0.23
N LYS A 25 -3.99 -19.48 -0.47
CA LYS A 25 -3.09 -20.56 -0.06
C LYS A 25 -1.68 -20.38 -0.62
N ASP A 26 -1.55 -19.89 -1.85
CA ASP A 26 -0.27 -19.73 -2.53
C ASP A 26 0.45 -18.41 -2.20
N VAL A 27 -0.26 -17.44 -1.60
CA VAL A 27 0.32 -16.14 -1.21
C VAL A 27 0.55 -16.00 0.28
N LEU A 28 -0.18 -16.73 1.12
CA LEU A 28 0.00 -16.72 2.58
C LEU A 28 1.45 -16.99 3.01
N PRO A 29 2.18 -17.97 2.44
CA PRO A 29 3.60 -18.17 2.80
C PRO A 29 4.47 -16.93 2.58
N TYR A 30 4.15 -16.09 1.59
CA TYR A 30 4.89 -14.87 1.29
C TYR A 30 4.51 -13.72 2.22
N PHE A 31 3.24 -13.63 2.66
CA PHE A 31 2.85 -12.73 3.74
C PHE A 31 3.59 -13.06 5.05
N LEU A 32 3.68 -14.34 5.39
CA LEU A 32 4.41 -14.80 6.58
C LEU A 32 5.92 -14.57 6.44
N LYS A 33 6.49 -14.81 5.25
CA LYS A 33 7.92 -14.59 4.98
C LYS A 33 8.37 -13.14 5.19
N MET A 34 7.55 -12.17 4.78
CA MET A 34 7.89 -10.75 4.94
C MET A 34 7.69 -10.23 6.36
N GLU A 35 6.85 -10.88 7.16
CA GLU A 35 6.33 -10.33 8.41
C GLU A 35 7.24 -10.56 9.61
N ASP A 36 7.36 -9.52 10.43
CA ASP A 36 7.93 -9.56 11.76
C ASP A 36 6.96 -8.91 12.75
N ASN A 37 5.90 -9.64 13.11
CA ASN A 37 4.84 -9.17 13.98
C ASN A 37 5.29 -9.18 15.43
N ARG A 38 5.08 -8.06 16.14
CA ARG A 38 5.53 -7.89 17.53
C ARG A 38 4.41 -8.06 18.55
N ASP A 39 3.20 -8.39 18.10
CA ASP A 39 2.04 -8.58 18.97
C ASP A 39 1.87 -10.05 19.39
N PRO A 40 2.10 -10.41 20.66
CA PRO A 40 1.98 -11.79 21.12
C PRO A 40 0.58 -12.38 20.97
N ALA A 41 -0.47 -11.55 21.05
CA ALA A 41 -1.85 -12.02 20.91
C ALA A 41 -2.16 -12.44 19.47
N TYR A 42 -1.62 -11.73 18.49
CA TYR A 42 -1.80 -12.04 17.07
C TYR A 42 -0.93 -13.22 16.64
N LEU A 43 0.29 -13.33 17.18
CA LEU A 43 1.15 -14.49 16.94
C LEU A 43 0.53 -15.83 17.38
N ALA A 44 -0.38 -15.80 18.36
CA ALA A 44 -1.05 -17.01 18.86
C ALA A 44 -2.18 -17.54 17.95
N ASN A 45 -2.66 -16.76 16.97
CA ASN A 45 -3.82 -17.13 16.15
C ASN A 45 -3.48 -17.96 14.90
N GLY A 46 -2.19 -18.14 14.59
CA GLY A 46 -1.70 -18.96 13.47
C GLY A 46 -1.65 -18.27 12.10
N TYR A 47 -1.98 -16.97 12.02
CA TYR A 47 -1.93 -16.18 10.79
C TYR A 47 -0.74 -15.24 10.71
N HIS A 48 0.12 -15.19 11.73
CA HIS A 48 1.25 -14.26 11.79
C HIS A 48 2.60 -14.96 11.97
N ALA A 49 3.66 -14.27 11.55
CA ALA A 49 5.03 -14.73 11.66
C ALA A 49 5.96 -13.67 12.28
N VAL A 50 7.15 -14.14 12.69
CA VAL A 50 8.25 -13.32 13.20
C VAL A 50 9.50 -13.53 12.35
N GLY A 51 10.41 -12.56 12.38
CA GLY A 51 11.75 -12.68 11.77
C GLY A 51 11.84 -12.25 10.31
N GLY A 52 10.72 -11.86 9.69
CA GLY A 52 10.72 -11.19 8.39
C GLY A 52 11.34 -9.77 8.42
N PRO A 53 11.60 -9.17 7.25
CA PRO A 53 12.16 -7.82 7.15
C PRO A 53 11.18 -6.69 7.52
N VAL A 54 9.86 -6.91 7.41
CA VAL A 54 8.83 -5.90 7.65
C VAL A 54 8.29 -6.04 9.07
N THR A 55 8.72 -5.15 9.95
CA THR A 55 8.23 -5.13 11.33
C THR A 55 6.80 -4.56 11.39
N VAL A 56 5.95 -5.22 12.18
CA VAL A 56 4.54 -4.88 12.37
C VAL A 56 4.27 -4.71 13.86
N GLU A 57 3.77 -3.55 14.25
CA GLU A 57 3.47 -3.18 15.64
C GLU A 57 2.12 -2.45 15.69
N ARG A 58 1.53 -2.39 16.89
CA ARG A 58 0.45 -1.44 17.18
C ARG A 58 1.06 -0.06 17.44
N PRO A 59 0.47 1.03 16.93
CA PRO A 59 0.89 2.37 17.32
C PRO A 59 0.76 2.58 18.84
N GLU A 60 1.80 3.14 19.47
CA GLU A 60 1.79 3.52 20.90
C GLU A 60 1.12 4.89 21.10
N TYR A 61 -0.08 5.03 20.54
CA TYR A 61 -0.97 6.17 20.70
C TYR A 61 -2.40 5.66 20.74
N LYS A 62 -3.15 6.11 21.75
CA LYS A 62 -4.56 5.80 21.90
C LYS A 62 -5.35 7.10 21.89
N ALA A 63 -6.11 7.31 20.82
CA ALA A 63 -6.98 8.47 20.71
C ALA A 63 -8.20 8.36 21.63
N GLU A 64 -8.73 9.50 22.04
CA GLU A 64 -9.77 9.66 23.07
C GLU A 64 -11.09 8.98 22.65
N MET A 65 -11.40 8.96 21.35
CA MET A 65 -12.60 8.31 20.82
C MET A 65 -12.47 6.79 20.64
N SER A 66 -11.28 6.21 20.83
CA SER A 66 -11.06 4.79 20.52
C SER A 66 -11.94 3.86 21.37
N ASP A 67 -11.94 4.05 22.70
CA ASP A 67 -12.75 3.22 23.61
C ASP A 67 -14.26 3.42 23.40
N PRO A 68 -14.78 4.67 23.30
CA PRO A 68 -16.17 4.92 22.93
C PRO A 68 -16.60 4.20 21.64
N ILE A 69 -15.78 4.22 20.59
CA ILE A 69 -16.10 3.56 19.32
C ILE A 69 -16.14 2.03 19.47
N TYR A 70 -15.18 1.43 20.17
CA TYR A 70 -15.20 -0.02 20.41
C TYR A 70 -16.41 -0.44 21.25
N GLU A 71 -16.77 0.32 22.28
CA GLU A 71 -17.98 0.07 23.08
C GLU A 71 -19.25 0.20 22.24
N ALA A 72 -19.33 1.23 21.39
CA ALA A 72 -20.44 1.41 20.45
C ALA A 72 -20.55 0.25 19.46
N ALA A 73 -19.43 -0.20 18.90
CA ALA A 73 -19.38 -1.33 17.99
C ALA A 73 -19.87 -2.63 18.64
N GLN A 74 -19.41 -2.91 19.87
CA GLN A 74 -19.85 -4.08 20.63
C GLN A 74 -21.34 -4.02 20.99
N ASN A 75 -21.86 -2.83 21.34
CA ASN A 75 -23.29 -2.64 21.62
C ASN A 75 -24.18 -2.87 20.38
N GLU A 76 -23.67 -2.57 19.18
CA GLU A 76 -24.34 -2.91 17.91
C GLU A 76 -24.14 -4.39 17.50
N GLY A 77 -23.36 -5.16 18.27
CA GLY A 77 -23.11 -6.59 18.03
C GLY A 77 -21.99 -6.88 17.04
N TYR A 78 -21.11 -5.91 16.76
CA TYR A 78 -19.93 -6.14 15.95
C TYR A 78 -18.79 -6.80 16.75
N ASP A 79 -18.10 -7.74 16.11
CA ASP A 79 -16.88 -8.36 16.64
C ASP A 79 -15.70 -7.37 16.57
N ILE A 80 -14.83 -7.38 17.59
CA ILE A 80 -13.49 -6.79 17.53
C ILE A 80 -12.51 -7.93 17.26
N LEU A 81 -11.77 -7.86 16.16
CA LEU A 81 -10.97 -8.96 15.65
C LEU A 81 -9.67 -8.49 15.00
N ASP A 82 -8.88 -9.47 14.58
CA ASP A 82 -7.73 -9.29 13.70
C ASP A 82 -8.17 -9.52 12.25
N SER A 83 -8.24 -8.43 11.47
CA SER A 83 -8.71 -8.46 10.09
C SER A 83 -7.77 -9.19 9.12
N ASN A 84 -6.55 -9.53 9.55
CA ASN A 84 -5.56 -10.30 8.78
C ASN A 84 -5.61 -11.81 9.05
N ALA A 85 -6.49 -12.26 9.95
CA ALA A 85 -6.62 -13.65 10.36
C ALA A 85 -7.76 -14.38 9.62
N ALA A 86 -8.40 -15.35 10.29
CA ALA A 86 -9.41 -16.22 9.69
C ALA A 86 -10.66 -15.49 9.16
N ARG A 87 -11.01 -14.35 9.76
CA ARG A 87 -12.20 -13.55 9.44
C ARG A 87 -11.82 -12.08 9.35
N GLN A 88 -12.34 -11.39 8.34
CA GLN A 88 -12.12 -9.97 8.16
C GLN A 88 -13.29 -9.11 8.68
N THR A 89 -14.53 -9.61 8.60
CA THR A 89 -15.71 -8.77 8.87
C THR A 89 -15.84 -8.45 10.36
N GLY A 90 -15.58 -7.20 10.73
CA GLY A 90 -15.62 -6.70 12.10
C GLY A 90 -14.84 -5.39 12.24
N PHE A 91 -14.69 -4.93 13.48
CA PHE A 91 -13.79 -3.84 13.86
C PHE A 91 -12.39 -4.42 14.09
N ASP A 92 -11.37 -3.74 13.57
CA ASP A 92 -9.98 -4.20 13.57
C ASP A 92 -9.17 -3.45 14.62
N VAL A 93 -8.35 -4.20 15.37
CA VAL A 93 -7.32 -3.58 16.20
C VAL A 93 -6.11 -3.26 15.33
N LEU A 94 -5.97 -1.96 15.05
CA LEU A 94 -5.01 -1.41 14.11
C LEU A 94 -3.57 -1.89 14.35
N GLN A 95 -2.99 -2.52 13.32
CA GLN A 95 -1.55 -2.72 13.18
C GLN A 95 -0.98 -1.87 12.04
N ALA A 96 0.29 -1.51 12.17
CA ALA A 96 1.00 -0.75 11.17
C ALA A 96 2.43 -1.28 10.94
N THR A 97 2.98 -1.01 9.77
CA THR A 97 4.38 -1.26 9.42
C THR A 97 5.27 -0.29 10.20
N LEU A 98 5.60 -0.64 11.42
CA LEU A 98 6.32 0.15 12.41
C LEU A 98 7.48 -0.68 12.99
N ARG A 99 8.56 -0.01 13.36
CA ARG A 99 9.70 -0.59 14.09
C ARG A 99 10.09 0.38 15.18
N ASN A 100 9.82 0.02 16.43
CA ASN A 100 9.99 0.87 17.61
C ASN A 100 9.28 2.23 17.44
N GLY A 101 7.99 2.20 17.10
CA GLY A 101 7.16 3.40 16.93
C GLY A 101 7.51 4.29 15.74
N GLN A 102 8.46 3.89 14.89
CA GLN A 102 8.84 4.61 13.67
C GLN A 102 8.38 3.85 12.43
N ARG A 103 8.08 4.56 11.36
CA ARG A 103 7.77 3.98 10.05
C ARG A 103 8.81 2.93 9.62
N CYS A 104 8.35 1.70 9.36
CA CYS A 104 9.10 0.65 8.69
C CYS A 104 8.71 0.64 7.20
N SER A 105 9.44 1.39 6.37
CA SER A 105 9.24 1.37 4.92
C SER A 105 9.93 0.15 4.28
N THR A 106 9.58 -0.17 3.04
CA THR A 106 10.30 -1.21 2.26
C THR A 106 11.78 -0.88 2.09
N SER A 107 12.16 0.40 1.99
CA SER A 107 13.57 0.80 2.00
C SER A 107 14.26 0.42 3.32
N LYS A 108 13.66 0.75 4.47
CA LYS A 108 14.21 0.41 5.80
C LYS A 108 14.19 -1.08 6.10
N ALA A 109 13.22 -1.81 5.55
CA ALA A 109 13.05 -3.25 5.72
C ALA A 109 14.00 -4.06 4.82
N TYR A 110 14.19 -3.65 3.56
CA TYR A 110 14.88 -4.45 2.54
C TYR A 110 16.15 -3.82 1.97
N LEU A 111 16.14 -2.52 1.66
CA LEU A 111 17.26 -1.88 0.97
C LEU A 111 18.39 -1.49 1.91
N VAL A 112 18.08 -0.82 3.03
CA VAL A 112 19.09 -0.40 4.02
C VAL A 112 19.90 -1.59 4.53
N PRO A 113 19.32 -2.74 4.92
CA PRO A 113 20.12 -3.91 5.33
C PRO A 113 20.96 -4.52 4.20
N ALA A 114 20.70 -4.18 2.94
CA ALA A 114 21.36 -4.72 1.76
C ALA A 114 22.30 -3.73 1.05
N GLU A 115 22.39 -2.47 1.51
CA GLU A 115 23.05 -1.37 0.78
C GLU A 115 24.56 -1.59 0.59
N ASN A 116 25.20 -2.35 1.48
CA ASN A 116 26.64 -2.65 1.41
C ASN A 116 26.98 -3.89 0.57
N ARG A 117 25.99 -4.52 -0.08
CA ARG A 117 26.23 -5.67 -0.95
C ARG A 117 26.87 -5.21 -2.25
N THR A 118 28.02 -5.79 -2.60
CA THR A 118 28.77 -5.42 -3.83
C THR A 118 28.08 -5.79 -5.13
N ASN A 119 26.94 -6.47 -5.07
CA ASN A 119 26.12 -6.87 -6.22
C ASN A 119 24.78 -6.12 -6.28
N LEU A 120 24.65 -5.00 -5.56
CA LEU A 120 23.48 -4.12 -5.59
C LEU A 120 23.93 -2.67 -5.73
N ASP A 121 23.58 -2.05 -6.86
CA ASP A 121 23.74 -0.61 -7.07
C ASP A 121 22.39 0.08 -6.90
N ILE A 122 22.34 1.11 -6.04
CA ILE A 122 21.15 1.95 -5.83
C ILE A 122 21.48 3.36 -6.30
N ILE A 123 20.77 3.82 -7.33
CA ILE A 123 20.99 5.14 -7.94
C ILE A 123 19.75 6.00 -7.68
N PRO A 124 19.72 6.81 -6.60
CA PRO A 124 18.64 7.75 -6.37
C PRO A 124 18.65 8.85 -7.43
N GLU A 125 17.52 9.55 -7.58
CA GLU A 125 17.37 10.67 -8.52
C GLU A 125 17.64 10.31 -9.99
N ALA A 126 17.55 9.01 -10.34
CA ALA A 126 17.60 8.52 -11.70
C ALA A 126 16.18 8.34 -12.27
N TYR A 127 15.79 9.21 -13.21
CA TYR A 127 14.45 9.20 -13.79
C TYR A 127 14.38 8.30 -15.03
N VAL A 128 13.73 7.15 -14.94
CA VAL A 128 13.56 6.24 -16.08
C VAL A 128 12.60 6.84 -17.11
N ARG A 129 13.07 6.98 -18.36
CA ARG A 129 12.28 7.49 -19.48
C ARG A 129 11.51 6.38 -20.19
N LYS A 130 12.19 5.27 -20.49
CA LYS A 130 11.65 4.12 -21.22
C LYS A 130 12.55 2.89 -21.09
N VAL A 131 11.97 1.73 -21.42
CA VAL A 131 12.68 0.48 -21.65
C VAL A 131 13.21 0.44 -23.08
N LEU A 132 14.44 -0.02 -23.25
CA LEU A 132 15.06 -0.23 -24.55
C LEU A 132 14.68 -1.62 -25.06
N ILE A 133 14.04 -1.70 -26.23
CA ILE A 133 13.54 -2.95 -26.81
C ILE A 133 14.18 -3.20 -28.18
N GLN A 134 14.71 -4.39 -28.38
CA GLN A 134 15.27 -4.86 -29.65
C GLN A 134 14.73 -6.26 -29.95
N ASN A 135 14.17 -6.47 -31.15
CA ASN A 135 13.65 -7.78 -31.58
C ASN A 135 12.73 -8.44 -30.55
N LYS A 136 11.78 -7.67 -29.98
CA LYS A 136 10.85 -8.12 -28.93
C LYS A 136 11.54 -8.62 -27.65
N LYS A 137 12.71 -8.08 -27.32
CA LYS A 137 13.45 -8.32 -26.07
C LYS A 137 13.80 -7.00 -25.40
N ALA A 138 13.54 -6.87 -24.10
CA ALA A 138 14.07 -5.76 -23.32
C ALA A 138 15.57 -5.97 -23.10
N VAL A 139 16.37 -4.96 -23.45
CA VAL A 139 17.84 -5.01 -23.40
C VAL A 139 18.45 -4.04 -22.39
N GLY A 140 17.63 -3.19 -21.77
CA GLY A 140 18.08 -2.13 -20.87
C GLY A 140 17.03 -1.06 -20.65
N VAL A 141 17.44 0.03 -20.01
CA VAL A 141 16.60 1.22 -19.81
C VAL A 141 17.37 2.49 -20.18
N GLN A 142 16.63 3.50 -20.62
CA GLN A 142 17.12 4.86 -20.77
C GLN A 142 16.61 5.68 -19.57
N PHE A 143 17.50 6.44 -18.93
CA PHE A 143 17.17 7.24 -17.76
C PHE A 143 17.96 8.53 -17.74
N ASP A 144 17.41 9.55 -17.09
CA ASP A 144 18.10 10.81 -16.84
C ASP A 144 18.71 10.81 -15.44
N PHE A 145 19.96 11.25 -15.32
CA PHE A 145 20.71 11.35 -14.08
C PHE A 145 21.70 12.51 -14.20
N GLN A 146 21.84 13.33 -13.16
CA GLN A 146 22.81 14.45 -13.13
C GLN A 146 22.83 15.29 -14.44
N ASN A 147 21.65 15.69 -14.94
CA ASN A 147 21.45 16.51 -16.15
C ASN A 147 21.89 15.85 -17.48
N ALA A 148 22.11 14.54 -17.51
CA ALA A 148 22.41 13.81 -18.73
C ALA A 148 21.52 12.56 -18.88
N THR A 149 21.32 12.13 -20.12
CA THR A 149 20.59 10.91 -20.43
C THR A 149 21.58 9.75 -20.61
N TYR A 150 21.36 8.67 -19.89
CA TYR A 150 22.16 7.45 -19.92
C TYR A 150 21.35 6.26 -20.39
N GLU A 151 22.05 5.25 -20.87
CA GLU A 151 21.49 3.92 -21.13
C GLU A 151 22.28 2.88 -20.33
N VAL A 152 21.56 2.00 -19.64
CA VAL A 152 22.14 0.84 -18.96
C VAL A 152 21.55 -0.44 -19.54
N LYS A 153 22.41 -1.42 -19.79
CA LYS A 153 22.02 -2.71 -20.38
C LYS A 153 21.72 -3.74 -19.29
N ALA A 154 20.70 -4.56 -19.52
CA ALA A 154 20.34 -5.68 -18.66
C ALA A 154 20.76 -7.01 -19.33
N GLY A 155 21.60 -7.79 -18.65
CA GLY A 155 22.06 -9.09 -19.16
C GLY A 155 20.97 -10.18 -19.13
N LYS A 156 20.02 -10.10 -18.19
CA LYS A 156 18.97 -11.09 -17.99
C LYS A 156 17.58 -10.50 -18.24
N GLU A 157 17.12 -9.62 -17.35
CA GLU A 157 15.77 -9.04 -17.41
C GLU A 157 15.77 -7.57 -16.96
N VAL A 158 14.77 -6.82 -17.41
CA VAL A 158 14.35 -5.52 -16.86
C VAL A 158 13.07 -5.76 -16.05
N ILE A 159 13.01 -5.23 -14.83
CA ILE A 159 11.85 -5.32 -13.95
C ILE A 159 11.34 -3.92 -13.69
N ILE A 160 10.08 -3.63 -14.05
CA ILE A 160 9.43 -2.36 -13.77
C ILE A 160 8.68 -2.47 -12.45
N SER A 161 8.97 -1.56 -11.52
CA SER A 161 8.30 -1.44 -10.22
C SER A 161 7.94 0.02 -9.93
N ALA A 162 7.40 0.72 -10.92
CA ALA A 162 7.12 2.16 -10.86
C ALA A 162 5.70 2.47 -10.31
N GLY A 163 4.92 1.45 -9.97
CA GLY A 163 3.57 1.59 -9.40
C GLY A 163 2.50 1.80 -10.47
N ALA A 164 1.24 1.75 -10.03
CA ALA A 164 0.07 1.68 -10.92
C ALA A 164 -0.16 2.89 -11.84
N THR A 165 0.53 4.01 -11.63
CA THR A 165 0.40 5.20 -12.48
C THR A 165 1.60 5.41 -13.40
N LYS A 166 2.82 5.11 -12.95
CA LYS A 166 4.05 5.32 -13.73
C LYS A 166 4.49 4.10 -14.52
N THR A 167 4.20 2.88 -14.07
CA THR A 167 4.42 1.66 -14.86
C THR A 167 3.71 1.70 -16.23
N PRO A 168 2.40 2.01 -16.34
CA PRO A 168 1.77 2.10 -17.64
C PRO A 168 2.35 3.23 -18.50
N GLN A 169 2.75 4.36 -17.91
CA GLN A 169 3.44 5.44 -18.63
C GLN A 169 4.76 4.96 -19.24
N ILE A 170 5.62 4.31 -18.45
CA ILE A 170 6.92 3.79 -18.93
C ILE A 170 6.70 2.76 -20.04
N LEU A 171 5.74 1.84 -19.88
CA LEU A 171 5.41 0.85 -20.91
C LEU A 171 4.96 1.52 -22.21
N MET A 172 4.03 2.48 -22.14
CA MET A 172 3.54 3.21 -23.31
C MET A 172 4.65 4.00 -24.01
N LEU A 173 5.50 4.72 -23.26
CA LEU A 173 6.67 5.42 -23.82
C LEU A 173 7.72 4.49 -24.42
N SER A 174 7.69 3.20 -24.05
CA SER A 174 8.51 2.13 -24.63
C SER A 174 7.85 1.48 -25.86
N GLY A 175 6.68 1.97 -26.29
CA GLY A 175 5.92 1.43 -27.41
C GLY A 175 5.06 0.21 -27.07
N ILE A 176 4.81 -0.06 -25.78
CA ILE A 176 3.96 -1.15 -25.30
C ILE A 176 2.68 -0.56 -24.71
N GLY A 177 1.55 -0.73 -25.39
CA GLY A 177 0.27 -0.18 -24.96
C GLY A 177 -0.74 -0.12 -26.09
N PRO A 178 -1.90 0.53 -25.87
CA PRO A 178 -2.98 0.53 -26.86
C PRO A 178 -2.53 1.21 -28.15
N LYS A 179 -2.57 0.47 -29.26
CA LYS A 179 -1.98 0.85 -30.54
C LYS A 179 -2.40 2.26 -31.00
N GLU A 180 -3.70 2.55 -30.97
CA GLU A 180 -4.25 3.83 -31.42
C GLU A 180 -3.69 4.99 -30.58
N HIS A 181 -3.67 4.84 -29.26
CA HIS A 181 -3.13 5.83 -28.32
C HIS A 181 -1.64 6.10 -28.55
N LEU A 182 -0.85 5.06 -28.82
CA LEU A 182 0.58 5.22 -29.12
C LEU A 182 0.80 6.00 -30.43
N GLN A 183 -0.03 5.72 -31.44
CA GLN A 183 0.04 6.38 -32.74
C GLN A 183 -0.31 7.88 -32.65
N GLU A 184 -1.25 8.26 -31.78
CA GLU A 184 -1.60 9.67 -31.52
C GLU A 184 -0.39 10.51 -31.08
N PHE A 185 0.53 9.91 -30.31
CA PHE A 185 1.76 10.57 -29.84
C PHE A 185 2.99 10.27 -30.71
N GLY A 186 2.82 9.63 -31.87
CA GLY A 186 3.92 9.28 -32.78
C GLY A 186 4.90 8.26 -32.20
N ILE A 187 4.48 7.44 -31.24
CA ILE A 187 5.31 6.42 -30.60
C ILE A 187 5.24 5.12 -31.43
N PRO A 188 6.38 4.56 -31.88
CA PRO A 188 6.38 3.30 -32.60
C PRO A 188 5.77 2.16 -31.76
N VAL A 189 4.80 1.45 -32.34
CA VAL A 189 4.10 0.36 -31.66
C VAL A 189 4.98 -0.88 -31.66
N VAL A 190 5.54 -1.19 -30.49
CA VAL A 190 6.26 -2.43 -30.24
C VAL A 190 5.27 -3.54 -29.94
N ALA A 191 4.30 -3.35 -29.05
CA ALA A 191 3.27 -4.33 -28.75
C ALA A 191 1.95 -3.65 -28.41
N ASP A 192 0.87 -4.12 -29.05
CA ASP A 192 -0.49 -3.69 -28.78
C ASP A 192 -1.04 -4.48 -27.58
N LEU A 193 -1.11 -3.82 -26.44
CA LEU A 193 -1.55 -4.40 -25.16
C LEU A 193 -2.45 -3.38 -24.43
N PRO A 194 -3.38 -3.83 -23.57
CA PRO A 194 -4.31 -2.95 -22.85
C PRO A 194 -3.65 -2.21 -21.66
N VAL A 195 -2.40 -1.76 -21.82
CA VAL A 195 -1.67 -1.02 -20.79
C VAL A 195 -2.43 0.25 -20.41
N GLY A 196 -2.53 0.52 -19.12
CA GLY A 196 -3.24 1.67 -18.58
C GLY A 196 -4.75 1.47 -18.45
N ASN A 197 -5.34 0.39 -18.98
CA ASN A 197 -6.73 0.03 -18.71
C ASN A 197 -6.88 -0.64 -17.33
N ASN A 198 -8.11 -0.89 -16.90
CA ASN A 198 -8.40 -1.61 -15.64
C ASN A 198 -7.85 -0.90 -14.40
N PHE A 199 -7.67 0.43 -14.46
CA PHE A 199 -7.35 1.22 -13.28
C PHE A 199 -8.48 1.04 -12.27
N GLN A 200 -8.11 0.69 -11.05
CA GLN A 200 -8.98 0.57 -9.91
C GLN A 200 -8.34 1.31 -8.76
N ASP A 201 -9.17 1.92 -7.93
CA ASP A 201 -8.75 2.59 -6.71
C ASP A 201 -9.90 2.49 -5.72
N HIS A 202 -9.60 2.47 -4.43
CA HIS A 202 -10.66 2.65 -3.45
C HIS A 202 -11.05 4.12 -3.40
N CYS A 203 -12.34 4.37 -3.53
CA CYS A 203 -12.92 5.68 -3.31
C CYS A 203 -13.86 5.66 -2.10
N GLY A 204 -13.98 6.82 -1.47
CA GLY A 204 -14.78 6.97 -0.27
C GLY A 204 -15.31 8.37 -0.06
N THR A 205 -15.84 8.59 1.13
CA THR A 205 -16.40 9.88 1.56
C THR A 205 -16.12 10.10 3.04
N LEU A 206 -15.77 11.33 3.38
CA LEU A 206 -15.53 11.78 4.75
C LEU A 206 -16.83 12.29 5.37
N THR A 207 -17.17 11.80 6.56
CA THR A 207 -18.25 12.33 7.41
C THR A 207 -17.64 12.95 8.67
N PRO A 208 -17.74 14.27 8.85
CA PRO A 208 -17.11 14.96 9.97
C PRO A 208 -18.01 15.01 11.21
N TYR A 209 -17.37 14.91 12.38
CA TYR A 209 -18.00 15.04 13.69
C TYR A 209 -17.11 15.91 14.59
N GLU A 210 -17.75 16.84 15.30
CA GLU A 210 -17.12 17.63 16.35
C GLU A 210 -17.02 16.79 17.63
N LEU A 211 -15.92 16.96 18.35
CA LEU A 211 -15.68 16.38 19.67
C LEU A 211 -15.78 17.46 20.75
N ASP A 212 -15.73 17.03 22.00
CA ASP A 212 -15.60 17.90 23.17
C ASP A 212 -14.50 18.97 22.94
N PRO A 213 -14.82 20.27 23.07
CA PRO A 213 -13.85 21.36 22.96
C PRO A 213 -12.67 21.28 23.94
N GLU A 214 -12.76 20.49 25.02
CA GLU A 214 -11.64 20.24 25.93
C GLU A 214 -10.62 19.24 25.35
N ILE A 215 -10.98 18.45 24.34
CA ILE A 215 -10.05 17.56 23.64
C ILE A 215 -9.18 18.42 22.70
N PRO A 216 -7.84 18.38 22.82
CA PRO A 216 -6.97 19.14 21.93
C PRO A 216 -7.16 18.74 20.46
N THR A 217 -7.13 19.71 19.56
CA THR A 217 -7.13 19.47 18.12
C THR A 217 -5.90 18.67 17.70
N THR A 218 -5.97 17.98 16.56
CA THR A 218 -4.80 17.28 16.00
C THR A 218 -3.61 18.21 15.78
N THR A 219 -3.86 19.45 15.34
CA THR A 219 -2.82 20.47 15.16
C THR A 219 -2.13 20.81 16.48
N GLU A 220 -2.90 21.05 17.55
CA GLU A 220 -2.35 21.29 18.89
C GLU A 220 -1.55 20.08 19.39
N LYS A 221 -2.06 18.85 19.19
CA LYS A 221 -1.34 17.63 19.57
C LYS A 221 0.02 17.51 18.88
N ILE A 222 0.09 17.79 17.58
CA ILE A 222 1.33 17.71 16.79
C ILE A 222 2.32 18.81 17.18
N GLN A 223 1.83 20.03 17.47
CA GLN A 223 2.67 21.19 17.77
C GLN A 223 3.07 21.28 19.25
N ASN A 224 2.44 20.52 20.13
CA ASN A 224 2.73 20.51 21.56
C ASN A 224 4.18 20.04 21.82
N PRO A 225 5.04 20.88 22.44
CA PRO A 225 6.43 20.51 22.72
C PRO A 225 6.60 19.26 23.57
N GLN A 226 5.68 19.00 24.50
CA GLN A 226 5.74 17.82 25.36
C GLN A 226 5.49 16.53 24.57
N ASN A 227 4.54 16.53 23.63
CA ASN A 227 4.28 15.39 22.75
C ASN A 227 5.45 15.13 21.80
N ILE A 228 6.14 16.20 21.36
CA ILE A 228 7.35 16.08 20.55
C ILE A 228 8.49 15.45 21.36
N ILE A 229 8.71 15.91 22.60
CA ILE A 229 9.73 15.35 23.50
C ILE A 229 9.42 13.88 23.81
N GLU A 230 8.16 13.56 24.13
CA GLU A 230 7.71 12.18 24.35
C GLU A 230 8.04 11.29 23.15
N TYR A 231 7.70 11.70 21.92
CA TYR A 231 8.01 10.90 20.74
C TYR A 231 9.52 10.75 20.50
N ILE A 232 10.34 11.75 20.83
CA ILE A 232 11.80 11.66 20.71
C ILE A 232 12.36 10.64 21.71
N ASP A 233 11.91 10.71 22.96
CA ASP A 233 12.47 9.95 24.08
C ASP A 233 11.96 8.49 24.11
N SER A 234 10.65 8.28 23.94
CA SER A 234 10.01 6.97 24.12
C SER A 234 9.34 6.42 22.85
N ARG A 235 9.21 7.20 21.78
CA ARG A 235 8.47 6.80 20.56
C ARG A 235 7.00 6.47 20.82
N THR A 236 6.41 7.15 21.81
CA THR A 236 5.00 7.05 22.19
C THR A 236 4.29 8.39 21.94
N GLY A 237 2.99 8.42 22.21
CA GLY A 237 2.17 9.63 22.16
C GLY A 237 1.71 9.98 20.74
N PRO A 238 1.04 11.13 20.56
CA PRO A 238 0.33 11.47 19.32
C PRO A 238 1.15 11.36 18.02
N LEU A 239 2.46 11.67 18.09
CA LEU A 239 3.35 11.59 16.93
C LEU A 239 3.76 10.16 16.57
N ALA A 240 3.54 9.18 17.46
CA ALA A 240 3.70 7.75 17.19
C ALA A 240 2.47 7.12 16.51
N SER A 241 1.42 7.92 16.24
CA SER A 241 0.21 7.45 15.57
C SER A 241 0.45 7.00 14.12
N ALA A 242 -0.44 6.16 13.60
CA ALA A 242 -0.47 5.82 12.18
C ALA A 242 -1.34 6.83 11.40
N SER A 243 -0.88 8.08 11.32
CA SER A 243 -1.62 9.19 10.71
C SER A 243 -2.93 9.50 11.44
N PHE A 244 -2.93 9.45 12.78
CA PHE A 244 -4.10 9.68 13.63
C PHE A 244 -5.32 8.79 13.34
N LEU A 245 -5.16 7.77 12.49
CA LEU A 245 -6.12 6.69 12.37
C LEU A 245 -6.10 5.87 13.65
N SER A 246 -7.28 5.65 14.22
CA SER A 246 -7.43 4.94 15.48
C SER A 246 -8.02 3.55 15.28
N ILE A 247 -9.01 3.44 14.40
CA ILE A 247 -9.81 2.22 14.23
C ILE A 247 -10.15 2.04 12.76
N MET A 248 -10.08 0.79 12.30
CA MET A 248 -10.64 0.36 11.02
C MET A 248 -11.80 -0.59 11.27
N ALA A 249 -12.76 -0.64 10.36
CA ALA A 249 -13.79 -1.66 10.36
C ALA A 249 -14.06 -2.13 8.93
N PHE A 250 -14.17 -3.44 8.75
CA PHE A 250 -14.53 -4.05 7.47
C PHE A 250 -15.91 -4.64 7.60
N LEU A 251 -16.89 -4.06 6.93
CA LEU A 251 -18.30 -4.36 7.14
C LEU A 251 -19.00 -4.74 5.84
N LYS A 252 -20.23 -5.23 5.98
CA LYS A 252 -21.09 -5.64 4.86
C LYS A 252 -22.37 -4.83 4.90
N ALA A 253 -22.92 -4.57 3.73
CA ALA A 253 -24.32 -4.19 3.63
C ALA A 253 -25.23 -5.28 4.26
N GLN A 254 -26.33 -4.89 4.89
CA GLN A 254 -27.28 -5.81 5.55
C GLN A 254 -27.88 -6.86 4.60
N LEU A 255 -27.84 -6.62 3.29
CA LEU A 255 -28.39 -7.49 2.25
C LEU A 255 -27.46 -8.66 1.89
N VAL A 256 -26.24 -8.70 2.44
CA VAL A 256 -25.28 -9.80 2.20
C VAL A 256 -25.49 -10.91 3.22
N SER A 257 -25.47 -12.17 2.77
CA SER A 257 -25.61 -13.35 3.65
C SER A 257 -24.61 -13.31 4.81
N PRO A 258 -25.05 -13.50 6.07
CA PRO A 258 -24.17 -13.56 7.24
C PRO A 258 -23.08 -14.63 7.15
N SER A 259 -23.32 -15.71 6.39
CA SER A 259 -22.39 -16.84 6.23
C SER A 259 -21.17 -16.55 5.35
N VAL A 260 -21.15 -15.44 4.61
CA VAL A 260 -20.07 -15.12 3.67
C VAL A 260 -19.16 -14.06 4.28
N ASP A 261 -17.95 -14.42 4.71
CA ASP A 261 -16.94 -13.44 5.14
C ASP A 261 -16.28 -12.73 3.95
N TYR A 262 -16.95 -11.70 3.44
CA TYR A 262 -16.41 -10.84 2.37
C TYR A 262 -16.95 -9.39 2.47
N PRO A 263 -16.36 -8.52 3.32
CA PRO A 263 -16.85 -7.17 3.61
C PRO A 263 -16.77 -6.26 2.38
N ASP A 264 -17.79 -5.46 2.04
CA ASP A 264 -17.86 -4.64 0.82
C ASP A 264 -17.44 -3.17 1.00
N HIS A 265 -17.34 -2.72 2.24
CA HIS A 265 -16.82 -1.41 2.59
C HIS A 265 -15.90 -1.48 3.81
N GLU A 266 -14.96 -0.53 3.84
CA GLU A 266 -14.05 -0.30 4.95
C GLU A 266 -14.34 1.09 5.51
N ILE A 267 -14.31 1.19 6.84
CA ILE A 267 -14.53 2.42 7.58
C ILE A 267 -13.25 2.75 8.33
N TYR A 268 -12.78 3.99 8.19
CA TYR A 268 -11.72 4.56 9.01
C TYR A 268 -12.30 5.54 10.01
N PHE A 269 -11.90 5.42 11.28
CA PHE A 269 -12.11 6.45 12.29
C PHE A 269 -10.77 7.10 12.59
N LEU A 270 -10.63 8.37 12.20
CA LEU A 270 -9.39 9.13 12.33
C LEU A 270 -9.64 10.50 12.94
N GLU A 271 -8.72 10.95 13.79
CA GLU A 271 -8.60 12.38 14.10
C GLU A 271 -7.90 13.07 12.94
N ALA A 272 -8.30 14.29 12.63
CA ALA A 272 -7.66 15.04 11.55
C ALA A 272 -7.69 16.54 11.82
N PRO A 273 -6.66 17.28 11.38
CA PRO A 273 -6.76 18.73 11.23
C PRO A 273 -7.93 19.10 10.33
N ILE A 274 -8.57 20.24 10.56
CA ILE A 274 -9.74 20.64 9.77
C ILE A 274 -9.41 20.91 8.30
N GLU A 275 -8.15 21.20 7.99
CA GLU A 275 -7.66 21.40 6.62
C GLU A 275 -7.49 20.08 5.86
N TYR A 276 -7.51 18.93 6.54
CA TYR A 276 -7.30 17.63 5.91
C TYR A 276 -8.34 17.34 4.82
N PRO A 277 -9.67 17.45 5.07
CA PRO A 277 -10.67 17.30 4.00
C PRO A 277 -10.48 18.27 2.83
N GLU A 278 -10.07 19.53 3.06
CA GLU A 278 -9.79 20.50 1.98
C GLU A 278 -8.73 19.94 1.02
N GLN A 279 -7.63 19.41 1.57
CA GLN A 279 -6.51 18.90 0.79
C GLN A 279 -6.81 17.55 0.13
N GLN A 280 -7.47 16.64 0.83
CA GLN A 280 -7.71 15.29 0.32
C GLN A 280 -8.80 15.28 -0.75
N VAL A 281 -9.89 16.01 -0.54
CA VAL A 281 -11.01 16.08 -1.50
C VAL A 281 -10.72 17.11 -2.60
N GLY A 282 -9.89 18.12 -2.32
CA GLY A 282 -9.63 19.22 -3.25
C GLY A 282 -10.82 20.17 -3.33
N TYR A 283 -11.44 20.49 -2.19
CA TYR A 283 -12.58 21.40 -2.16
C TYR A 283 -12.22 22.77 -2.74
N LYS A 284 -13.17 23.38 -3.45
CA LYS A 284 -13.14 24.83 -3.67
C LYS A 284 -13.26 25.54 -2.33
N ARG A 285 -12.55 26.65 -2.17
CA ARG A 285 -12.48 27.39 -0.90
C ARG A 285 -13.87 27.74 -0.36
N GLU A 286 -14.79 28.16 -1.22
CA GLU A 286 -16.14 28.57 -0.82
C GLU A 286 -16.97 27.39 -0.28
N ILE A 287 -16.77 26.20 -0.83
CA ILE A 287 -17.45 24.97 -0.36
C ILE A 287 -16.89 24.55 0.99
N PHE A 288 -15.57 24.61 1.14
CA PHE A 288 -14.91 24.31 2.41
C PHE A 288 -15.37 25.26 3.52
N GLU A 289 -15.34 26.58 3.28
CA GLU A 289 -15.78 27.58 4.26
C GLU A 289 -17.26 27.43 4.65
N ALA A 290 -18.14 27.13 3.69
CA ALA A 290 -19.56 26.93 3.98
C ALA A 290 -19.83 25.69 4.84
N TYR A 291 -19.06 24.61 4.65
CA TYR A 291 -19.30 23.33 5.33
C TYR A 291 -18.49 23.16 6.63
N TYR A 292 -17.21 23.53 6.63
CA TYR A 292 -16.26 23.39 7.74
C TYR A 292 -16.01 24.69 8.52
N GLY A 293 -16.28 25.87 7.93
CA GLY A 293 -15.96 27.17 8.53
C GLY A 293 -16.46 27.39 9.97
N PRO A 294 -17.69 26.96 10.35
CA PRO A 294 -18.16 27.06 11.73
C PRO A 294 -17.38 26.23 12.75
N TYR A 295 -16.52 25.31 12.30
CA TYR A 295 -15.81 24.32 13.12
C TYR A 295 -14.29 24.51 13.11
N MET A 296 -13.76 25.62 12.57
CA MET A 296 -12.31 25.84 12.36
C MET A 296 -11.42 25.68 13.61
N ASN A 297 -12.00 25.82 14.81
CA ASN A 297 -11.27 25.66 16.07
C ASN A 297 -11.75 24.44 16.88
N SER A 298 -12.54 23.55 16.27
CA SER A 298 -13.09 22.38 16.92
C SER A 298 -12.13 21.20 16.81
N SER A 299 -12.09 20.35 17.84
CA SER A 299 -11.49 19.02 17.71
C SER A 299 -12.42 18.13 16.88
N LEU A 300 -11.85 17.41 15.93
CA LEU A 300 -12.61 16.66 14.93
C LEU A 300 -12.14 15.22 14.89
N PHE A 301 -13.11 14.32 14.74
CA PHE A 301 -12.84 13.06 14.07
C PHE A 301 -13.63 12.97 12.77
N LEU A 302 -13.03 12.29 11.81
CA LEU A 302 -13.62 11.96 10.54
C LEU A 302 -13.93 10.47 10.55
N CYS A 303 -15.10 10.12 10.05
CA CYS A 303 -15.41 8.75 9.68
C CYS A 303 -15.39 8.66 8.15
N MET A 304 -14.44 7.91 7.61
CA MET A 304 -14.28 7.73 6.17
C MET A 304 -14.85 6.39 5.77
N SER A 305 -15.87 6.39 4.91
CA SER A 305 -16.45 5.18 4.34
C SER A 305 -15.93 4.99 2.92
N GLN A 306 -15.30 3.86 2.62
CA GLN A 306 -14.79 3.54 1.28
C GLN A 306 -15.32 2.20 0.76
N HIS A 307 -15.44 2.11 -0.57
CA HIS A 307 -15.82 0.86 -1.23
C HIS A 307 -14.59 0.00 -1.52
N LEU A 308 -14.62 -1.26 -1.10
CA LEU A 308 -13.48 -2.19 -1.22
C LEU A 308 -13.39 -2.90 -2.57
N ARG A 309 -14.47 -2.92 -3.36
CA ARG A 309 -14.55 -3.71 -4.60
C ARG A 309 -15.30 -2.99 -5.72
N PRO A 310 -14.83 -1.80 -6.13
CA PRO A 310 -15.47 -1.04 -7.19
C PRO A 310 -15.58 -1.89 -8.47
N LYS A 311 -16.72 -1.80 -9.14
CA LYS A 311 -16.99 -2.35 -10.47
C LYS A 311 -16.54 -1.37 -11.56
N SER A 312 -16.59 -0.07 -11.28
CA SER A 312 -16.07 0.96 -12.18
C SER A 312 -14.60 0.68 -12.51
N ARG A 313 -14.22 0.98 -13.76
CA ARG A 313 -12.84 0.86 -14.25
C ARG A 313 -12.43 2.16 -14.90
N GLY A 314 -11.30 2.67 -14.46
CA GLY A 314 -10.66 3.86 -15.00
C GLY A 314 -9.55 3.55 -16.00
N THR A 315 -8.81 4.59 -16.38
CA THR A 315 -7.62 4.48 -17.22
C THR A 315 -6.48 5.40 -16.79
N VAL A 316 -5.26 5.02 -17.16
CA VAL A 316 -4.05 5.85 -17.13
C VAL A 316 -3.50 5.95 -18.54
N ARG A 317 -3.39 7.17 -19.06
CA ARG A 317 -3.00 7.47 -20.44
C ARG A 317 -1.85 8.46 -20.51
N LEU A 318 -1.09 8.42 -21.59
CA LEU A 318 -0.11 9.49 -21.86
C LEU A 318 -0.85 10.79 -22.15
N ASN A 319 -0.38 11.89 -21.57
CA ASN A 319 -0.80 13.24 -21.95
C ASN A 319 0.14 13.84 -23.02
N SER A 320 1.38 13.33 -23.11
CA SER A 320 2.37 13.66 -24.14
C SER A 320 3.40 12.53 -24.27
N SER A 321 4.33 12.65 -25.23
CA SER A 321 5.52 11.79 -25.35
C SER A 321 6.70 12.24 -24.48
N ASN A 322 6.57 13.33 -23.72
CA ASN A 322 7.58 13.77 -22.76
C ASN A 322 7.46 12.92 -21.47
N PRO A 323 8.51 12.19 -21.06
CA PRO A 323 8.45 11.34 -19.87
C PRO A 323 8.18 12.11 -18.57
N TYR A 324 8.50 13.41 -18.52
CA TYR A 324 8.29 14.25 -17.33
C TYR A 324 6.84 14.72 -17.15
N ASP A 325 6.03 14.68 -18.21
CA ASP A 325 4.66 15.13 -18.12
C ASP A 325 3.84 14.10 -17.32
N ALA A 326 2.94 14.60 -16.47
CA ALA A 326 2.05 13.71 -15.72
C ALA A 326 1.12 12.95 -16.69
N PRO A 327 0.87 11.65 -16.46
CA PRO A 327 -0.13 10.93 -17.23
C PRO A 327 -1.52 11.48 -16.93
N ALA A 328 -2.44 11.35 -17.89
CA ALA A 328 -3.86 11.57 -17.65
C ALA A 328 -4.41 10.37 -16.87
N ILE A 329 -4.97 10.62 -15.69
CA ILE A 329 -5.55 9.60 -14.82
C ILE A 329 -7.04 9.90 -14.71
N ASP A 330 -7.85 8.95 -15.18
CA ASP A 330 -9.30 9.00 -15.05
C ASP A 330 -9.76 7.77 -14.25
N PRO A 331 -10.04 7.92 -12.94
CA PRO A 331 -10.51 6.81 -12.12
C PRO A 331 -11.91 6.32 -12.49
N ASN A 332 -12.71 7.16 -13.15
CA ASN A 332 -14.08 6.87 -13.55
C ASN A 332 -14.99 6.44 -12.37
N TYR A 333 -14.83 7.10 -11.20
CA TYR A 333 -15.60 6.78 -10.00
C TYR A 333 -17.11 6.86 -10.23
N PHE A 334 -17.84 5.87 -9.69
CA PHE A 334 -19.30 5.76 -9.77
C PHE A 334 -19.88 5.66 -11.19
N GLN A 335 -19.07 5.26 -12.17
CA GLN A 335 -19.60 4.91 -13.48
C GLN A 335 -20.56 3.72 -13.40
N ASP A 336 -20.23 2.73 -12.58
CA ASP A 336 -21.17 1.72 -12.15
C ASP A 336 -22.00 2.28 -10.98
N PRO A 337 -23.34 2.33 -11.10
CA PRO A 337 -24.20 2.89 -10.06
C PRO A 337 -24.19 2.08 -8.75
N ASP A 338 -23.77 0.82 -8.76
CA ASP A 338 -23.74 -0.02 -7.55
C ASP A 338 -22.56 0.35 -6.64
N ASP A 339 -21.51 0.99 -7.15
CA ASP A 339 -20.30 1.33 -6.39
C ASP A 339 -20.55 2.31 -5.25
N ILE A 340 -21.63 3.10 -5.34
CA ILE A 340 -21.95 4.09 -4.31
C ILE A 340 -22.59 3.44 -3.07
N ARG A 341 -23.30 2.31 -3.24
CA ARG A 341 -24.14 1.76 -2.17
C ARG A 341 -23.34 1.38 -0.91
N PRO A 342 -22.18 0.69 -1.02
CA PRO A 342 -21.37 0.35 0.15
C PRO A 342 -20.84 1.58 0.89
N ILE A 343 -20.54 2.67 0.16
CA ILE A 343 -20.13 3.94 0.78
C ILE A 343 -21.27 4.50 1.64
N ILE A 344 -22.50 4.54 1.10
CA ILE A 344 -23.66 5.05 1.83
C ILE A 344 -23.96 4.19 3.07
N ASP A 345 -23.88 2.87 2.96
CA ASP A 345 -24.11 1.96 4.08
C ASP A 345 -23.05 2.15 5.19
N GLY A 346 -21.79 2.41 4.81
CA GLY A 346 -20.75 2.78 5.76
C GLY A 346 -20.97 4.16 6.39
N MET A 347 -21.43 5.17 5.64
CA MET A 347 -21.78 6.49 6.19
C MET A 347 -22.91 6.41 7.22
N LYS A 348 -23.92 5.56 6.98
CA LYS A 348 -24.98 5.29 7.97
C LYS A 348 -24.42 4.63 9.23
N THR A 349 -23.45 3.73 9.06
CA THR A 349 -22.78 3.09 10.20
C THR A 349 -21.93 4.09 10.98
N CYS A 350 -21.19 4.97 10.31
CA CYS A 350 -20.51 6.11 10.92
C CYS A 350 -21.48 6.94 11.78
N GLN A 351 -22.65 7.30 11.22
CA GLN A 351 -23.65 8.08 11.96
C GLN A 351 -24.21 7.33 13.17
N ARG A 352 -24.53 6.04 13.06
CA ARG A 352 -25.01 5.24 14.20
C ARG A 352 -23.98 5.16 15.31
N ILE A 353 -22.73 4.85 14.98
CA ILE A 353 -21.63 4.79 15.96
C ILE A 353 -21.42 6.16 16.61
N ALA A 354 -21.27 7.22 15.81
CA ALA A 354 -20.97 8.56 16.29
C ALA A 354 -22.06 9.18 17.17
N THR A 355 -23.33 8.78 16.97
CA THR A 355 -24.48 9.28 17.74
C THR A 355 -24.95 8.31 18.83
N SER A 356 -24.19 7.24 19.07
CA SER A 356 -24.49 6.26 20.12
C SER A 356 -24.14 6.78 21.51
N LYS A 357 -24.74 6.18 22.54
CA LYS A 357 -24.53 6.55 23.94
C LYS A 357 -23.04 6.53 24.38
N PRO A 358 -22.20 5.55 24.01
CA PRO A 358 -20.78 5.58 24.36
C PRO A 358 -20.04 6.84 23.87
N MET A 359 -20.43 7.39 22.72
CA MET A 359 -19.80 8.58 22.15
C MET A 359 -20.15 9.88 22.89
N GLU A 360 -21.15 9.86 23.78
CA GLU A 360 -21.41 10.99 24.70
C GLU A 360 -20.20 11.28 25.61
N LYS A 361 -19.34 10.28 25.87
CA LYS A 361 -18.11 10.43 26.67
C LYS A 361 -17.08 11.38 26.07
N VAL A 362 -17.17 11.64 24.76
CA VAL A 362 -16.30 12.57 24.02
C VAL A 362 -17.13 13.67 23.34
N GLU A 363 -18.38 13.84 23.79
CA GLU A 363 -19.36 14.78 23.26
C GLU A 363 -19.50 14.81 21.73
N ALA A 364 -19.37 13.65 21.07
CA ALA A 364 -19.39 13.59 19.61
C ALA A 364 -20.70 14.13 19.03
N LYS A 365 -20.61 15.09 18.11
CA LYS A 365 -21.76 15.74 17.46
C LYS A 365 -21.55 15.78 15.95
N PRO A 366 -22.52 15.32 15.13
CA PRO A 366 -22.45 15.51 13.69
C PRO A 366 -22.48 17.00 13.36
N PHE A 367 -21.84 17.38 12.26
CA PHE A 367 -21.93 18.74 11.75
C PHE A 367 -23.40 19.11 11.45
N LYS A 368 -23.76 20.34 11.79
CA LYS A 368 -25.10 20.93 11.56
C LYS A 368 -25.17 21.69 10.24
N THR A 369 -24.02 21.96 9.63
CA THR A 369 -23.94 22.55 8.29
C THR A 369 -24.47 21.56 7.27
N VAL A 370 -25.22 22.08 6.29
CA VAL A 370 -25.69 21.30 5.15
C VAL A 370 -24.63 21.38 4.05
N PHE A 371 -24.28 20.25 3.44
CA PHE A 371 -23.28 20.23 2.38
C PHE A 371 -23.78 21.03 1.17
N PRO A 372 -23.03 22.05 0.69
CA PRO A 372 -23.49 22.90 -0.40
C PRO A 372 -23.84 22.12 -1.67
N GLY A 373 -25.02 22.39 -2.24
CA GLY A 373 -25.56 21.68 -3.40
C GLY A 373 -26.37 20.42 -3.08
N CYS A 374 -26.46 20.03 -1.79
CA CYS A 374 -27.24 18.89 -1.32
C CYS A 374 -28.47 19.29 -0.47
N GLU A 375 -28.83 20.58 -0.43
CA GLU A 375 -29.87 21.14 0.44
C GLU A 375 -31.25 20.51 0.19
N GLN A 376 -31.58 20.25 -1.08
CA GLN A 376 -32.85 19.63 -1.48
C GLN A 376 -33.03 18.19 -0.97
N PHE A 377 -31.94 17.53 -0.58
CA PHE A 377 -31.96 16.18 -0.03
C PHE A 377 -31.91 16.16 1.49
N TYR A 378 -31.73 17.32 2.12
CA TYR A 378 -31.65 17.44 3.58
C TYR A 378 -32.95 16.94 4.23
N GLY A 379 -32.82 15.97 5.14
CA GLY A 379 -33.95 15.26 5.77
C GLY A 379 -34.25 13.88 5.20
N ASN A 380 -33.65 13.48 4.06
CA ASN A 380 -33.60 12.10 3.61
C ASN A 380 -32.16 11.60 3.65
N GLU A 381 -31.83 10.76 4.63
CA GLU A 381 -30.48 10.27 4.87
C GLU A 381 -29.84 9.59 3.64
N ASP A 382 -30.57 8.71 2.95
CA ASP A 382 -30.05 7.96 1.80
C ASP A 382 -29.72 8.90 0.63
N SER A 383 -30.65 9.80 0.28
CA SER A 383 -30.46 10.78 -0.80
C SER A 383 -29.41 11.82 -0.46
N TYR A 384 -29.34 12.27 0.79
CA TYR A 384 -28.37 13.27 1.24
C TYR A 384 -26.95 12.71 1.21
N PHE A 385 -26.75 11.51 1.75
CA PHE A 385 -25.44 10.83 1.71
C PHE A 385 -25.03 10.49 0.28
N THR A 386 -25.98 10.08 -0.57
CA THR A 386 -25.73 9.88 -2.00
C THR A 386 -25.23 11.14 -2.69
N CYS A 387 -25.80 12.31 -2.35
CA CYS A 387 -25.37 13.59 -2.89
C CYS A 387 -23.94 13.94 -2.44
N ILE A 388 -23.65 13.82 -1.14
CA ILE A 388 -22.32 14.10 -0.59
C ILE A 388 -21.28 13.17 -1.21
N ALA A 389 -21.55 11.87 -1.29
CA ALA A 389 -20.60 10.90 -1.82
C ALA A 389 -20.20 11.18 -3.28
N ARG A 390 -21.11 11.73 -4.08
CA ARG A 390 -20.80 12.19 -5.45
C ARG A 390 -20.07 13.53 -5.48
N ALA A 391 -20.45 14.46 -4.61
CA ALA A 391 -19.88 15.82 -4.60
C ALA A 391 -18.50 15.91 -3.94
N ALA A 392 -18.19 14.97 -3.04
CA ALA A 392 -17.02 14.99 -2.16
C ALA A 392 -16.30 13.62 -2.13
N VAL A 393 -16.19 12.98 -3.29
CA VAL A 393 -15.44 11.72 -3.42
C VAL A 393 -13.96 11.94 -3.14
N VAL A 394 -13.35 11.02 -2.40
CA VAL A 394 -11.92 11.03 -2.11
C VAL A 394 -11.29 9.69 -2.52
N THR A 395 -10.08 9.75 -3.05
CA THR A 395 -9.23 8.57 -3.27
C THR A 395 -8.60 8.14 -1.95
N ILE A 396 -8.48 6.84 -1.71
CA ILE A 396 -7.72 6.30 -0.57
C ILE A 396 -6.27 5.97 -1.00
N TYR A 397 -5.86 6.42 -2.19
CA TYR A 397 -4.52 6.30 -2.74
C TYR A 397 -4.07 4.83 -2.91
N HIS A 398 -4.99 3.98 -3.38
CA HIS A 398 -4.76 2.56 -3.63
C HIS A 398 -4.87 2.19 -5.13
N PRO A 399 -4.21 2.90 -6.06
CA PRO A 399 -4.32 2.58 -7.48
C PRO A 399 -3.70 1.22 -7.80
N VAL A 400 -4.39 0.41 -8.61
CA VAL A 400 -3.94 -0.92 -9.06
C VAL A 400 -4.37 -1.21 -10.51
N GLY A 401 -3.94 -2.34 -11.05
CA GLY A 401 -4.56 -3.00 -12.21
C GLY A 401 -4.21 -2.52 -13.61
N THR A 402 -3.42 -1.45 -13.74
CA THR A 402 -3.02 -0.85 -15.03
C THR A 402 -2.08 -1.68 -15.90
N ALA A 403 -1.51 -2.74 -15.35
CA ALA A 403 -0.75 -3.77 -16.05
C ALA A 403 -1.21 -5.17 -15.63
N LYS A 404 -2.54 -5.37 -15.52
CA LYS A 404 -3.23 -6.59 -15.08
C LYS A 404 -2.53 -7.90 -15.48
N MET A 405 -2.26 -8.76 -14.48
CA MET A 405 -1.82 -10.14 -14.67
C MET A 405 -2.98 -11.08 -14.98
N GLY A 406 -2.69 -12.22 -15.60
CA GLY A 406 -3.66 -13.30 -15.76
C GLY A 406 -3.26 -14.34 -16.81
N ASP A 407 -4.26 -14.97 -17.44
CA ASP A 407 -4.01 -15.89 -18.54
C ASP A 407 -3.40 -15.13 -19.73
N PRO A 408 -2.27 -15.60 -20.31
CA PRO A 408 -1.67 -14.94 -21.47
C PRO A 408 -2.58 -14.92 -22.71
N ARG A 409 -3.64 -15.73 -22.76
CA ARG A 409 -4.63 -15.77 -23.83
C ARG A 409 -5.77 -14.77 -23.63
N ASP A 410 -5.96 -14.24 -22.42
CA ASP A 410 -6.95 -13.19 -22.15
C ASP A 410 -6.47 -11.88 -22.82
N PRO A 411 -7.26 -11.26 -23.70
CA PRO A 411 -6.89 -10.01 -24.36
C PRO A 411 -6.79 -8.82 -23.39
N THR A 412 -7.37 -8.91 -22.19
CA THR A 412 -7.36 -7.86 -21.17
C THR A 412 -6.09 -7.86 -20.30
N THR A 413 -5.24 -8.89 -20.41
CA THR A 413 -4.00 -9.01 -19.63
C THR A 413 -2.83 -8.32 -20.30
N VAL A 414 -1.96 -7.70 -19.49
CA VAL A 414 -0.69 -7.09 -19.90
C VAL A 414 0.48 -8.01 -19.57
N VAL A 415 0.46 -8.61 -18.38
CA VAL A 415 1.44 -9.61 -17.94
C VAL A 415 0.80 -10.98 -17.74
N ASP A 416 1.60 -12.04 -17.84
CA ASP A 416 1.14 -13.39 -17.49
C ASP A 416 1.18 -13.64 -15.97
N HIS A 417 0.77 -14.84 -15.52
CA HIS A 417 0.81 -15.23 -14.11
C HIS A 417 2.23 -15.35 -13.51
N HIS A 418 3.29 -15.28 -14.33
CA HIS A 418 4.67 -15.13 -13.87
C HIS A 418 5.15 -13.67 -13.97
N LEU A 419 4.22 -12.72 -14.17
CA LEU A 419 4.46 -11.28 -14.24
C LEU A 419 5.31 -10.83 -15.45
N ARG A 420 5.40 -11.66 -16.49
CA ARG A 420 6.13 -11.34 -17.73
C ARG A 420 5.25 -10.56 -18.68
N VAL A 421 5.77 -9.47 -19.25
CA VAL A 421 5.04 -8.66 -20.23
C VAL A 421 4.80 -9.47 -21.51
N LYS A 422 3.54 -9.54 -21.95
CA LYS A 422 3.14 -10.36 -23.09
C LYS A 422 3.86 -9.93 -24.36
N GLY A 423 4.48 -10.91 -25.03
CA GLY A 423 5.16 -10.70 -26.30
C GLY A 423 6.52 -9.98 -26.20
N ILE A 424 7.04 -9.70 -25.00
CA ILE A 424 8.35 -9.05 -24.79
C ILE A 424 9.21 -9.93 -23.87
N LYS A 425 10.30 -10.46 -24.42
CA LYS A 425 11.25 -11.28 -23.66
C LYS A 425 12.07 -10.44 -22.70
N GLY A 426 12.31 -10.96 -21.50
CA GLY A 426 13.17 -10.33 -20.49
C GLY A 426 12.60 -9.04 -19.88
N LEU A 427 11.27 -8.89 -19.88
CA LEU A 427 10.59 -7.75 -19.25
C LEU A 427 9.50 -8.25 -18.30
N ARG A 428 9.53 -7.76 -17.05
CA ARG A 428 8.49 -8.00 -16.04
C ARG A 428 7.97 -6.72 -15.43
N VAL A 429 6.80 -6.82 -14.83
CA VAL A 429 6.22 -5.78 -13.97
C VAL A 429 6.00 -6.38 -12.59
N VAL A 430 6.53 -5.74 -11.54
CA VAL A 430 6.42 -6.20 -10.16
C VAL A 430 6.05 -5.00 -9.29
N ASP A 431 4.76 -4.66 -9.28
CA ASP A 431 4.16 -3.64 -8.42
C ASP A 431 2.62 -3.79 -8.42
N ALA A 432 1.91 -2.84 -7.79
CA ALA A 432 0.46 -2.86 -7.67
C ALA A 432 -0.31 -2.82 -9.00
N SER A 433 0.31 -2.40 -10.10
CA SER A 433 -0.32 -2.37 -11.43
C SER A 433 -0.74 -3.76 -11.91
N VAL A 434 -0.12 -4.84 -11.41
CA VAL A 434 -0.39 -6.19 -11.88
C VAL A 434 -1.65 -6.81 -11.27
N MET A 435 -2.18 -6.26 -10.18
CA MET A 435 -3.34 -6.84 -9.49
C MET A 435 -4.57 -6.89 -10.43
N PRO A 436 -5.18 -8.07 -10.69
CA PRO A 436 -6.34 -8.15 -11.57
C PRO A 436 -7.54 -7.37 -11.05
N THR A 437 -7.81 -7.52 -9.75
CA THR A 437 -8.78 -6.76 -8.98
C THR A 437 -8.12 -6.22 -7.73
N ILE A 438 -8.55 -5.05 -7.25
CA ILE A 438 -8.07 -4.50 -5.98
C ILE A 438 -8.40 -5.44 -4.81
N THR A 439 -7.51 -5.48 -3.82
CA THR A 439 -7.70 -6.25 -2.58
C THR A 439 -8.63 -5.50 -1.63
N SER A 440 -9.40 -6.22 -0.82
CA SER A 440 -10.31 -5.66 0.18
C SER A 440 -9.55 -5.10 1.38
N GLY A 441 -8.86 -3.96 1.21
CA GLY A 441 -8.04 -3.28 2.22
C GLY A 441 -6.85 -2.55 1.59
N ASN A 442 -5.96 -1.99 2.41
CA ASN A 442 -4.81 -1.23 1.89
C ASN A 442 -3.88 -2.07 0.99
N THR A 443 -3.38 -1.47 -0.10
CA THR A 443 -2.63 -2.20 -1.15
C THR A 443 -1.12 -2.31 -0.91
N ASN A 444 -0.59 -1.72 0.15
CA ASN A 444 0.84 -1.77 0.48
C ASN A 444 1.32 -3.21 0.74
N VAL A 445 0.70 -3.90 1.69
CA VAL A 445 1.11 -5.27 2.08
C VAL A 445 0.89 -6.28 0.95
N PRO A 446 -0.24 -6.26 0.20
CA PRO A 446 -0.38 -7.06 -1.02
C PRO A 446 0.72 -6.81 -2.06
N THR A 447 1.16 -5.55 -2.22
CA THR A 447 2.25 -5.21 -3.16
C THR A 447 3.59 -5.78 -2.72
N ILE A 448 3.90 -5.73 -1.42
CA ILE A 448 5.14 -6.34 -0.88
C ILE A 448 5.10 -7.86 -1.06
N MET A 449 3.96 -8.50 -0.82
CA MET A 449 3.78 -9.92 -1.07
C MET A 449 4.00 -10.29 -2.55
N ILE A 450 3.46 -9.50 -3.49
CA ILE A 450 3.71 -9.67 -4.93
C ILE A 450 5.21 -9.64 -5.21
N ALA A 451 5.95 -8.70 -4.61
CA ALA A 451 7.39 -8.58 -4.79
C ALA A 451 8.17 -9.77 -4.19
N GLU A 452 7.80 -10.24 -2.99
CA GLU A 452 8.40 -11.42 -2.35
C GLU A 452 8.26 -12.67 -3.21
N LYS A 453 7.06 -12.88 -3.76
CA LYS A 453 6.77 -14.00 -4.63
C LYS A 453 7.44 -13.88 -5.99
N ALA A 454 7.43 -12.69 -6.57
CA ALA A 454 8.12 -12.41 -7.82
C ALA A 454 9.61 -12.70 -7.70
N ALA A 455 10.25 -12.36 -6.57
CA ALA A 455 11.66 -12.63 -6.35
C ALA A 455 12.00 -14.13 -6.44
N ASP A 456 11.14 -15.01 -5.94
CA ASP A 456 11.36 -16.46 -6.02
C ASP A 456 11.04 -16.99 -7.44
N ILE A 457 9.96 -16.53 -8.08
CA ILE A 457 9.67 -16.82 -9.51
C ILE A 457 10.87 -16.45 -10.40
N ILE A 458 11.49 -15.29 -10.16
CA ILE A 458 12.64 -14.81 -10.93
C ILE A 458 13.86 -15.70 -10.72
N LYS A 459 14.18 -16.08 -9.48
CA LYS A 459 15.30 -16.99 -9.17
C LYS A 459 15.10 -18.38 -9.80
N GLU A 460 13.87 -18.87 -9.85
CA GLU A 460 13.56 -20.17 -10.46
C GLU A 460 13.63 -20.15 -11.99
N THR A 461 13.44 -18.98 -12.62
CA THR A 461 13.35 -18.85 -14.08
C THR A 461 14.60 -18.28 -14.75
N ILE A 462 15.54 -17.73 -13.98
CA ILE A 462 16.83 -17.24 -14.47
C ILE A 462 17.94 -18.25 -14.17
N GLU A 463 18.54 -18.81 -15.22
CA GLU A 463 19.81 -19.52 -15.09
C GLU A 463 20.96 -18.52 -14.88
N CYS A 464 21.54 -18.51 -13.69
CA CYS A 464 22.83 -17.88 -13.44
C CYS A 464 23.93 -18.81 -13.95
N SER A 465 24.75 -18.35 -14.89
CA SER A 465 25.96 -19.09 -15.27
C SER A 465 26.82 -19.24 -14.02
N SER A 466 27.08 -20.47 -13.60
CA SER A 466 28.06 -20.74 -12.55
C SER A 466 29.37 -20.09 -12.98
N TYR A 467 29.86 -19.12 -12.22
CA TYR A 467 31.22 -18.63 -12.39
C TYR A 467 32.14 -19.83 -12.15
N GLU A 468 32.62 -20.45 -13.23
CA GLU A 468 33.75 -21.36 -13.15
C GLU A 468 34.93 -20.54 -12.65
N TYR A 469 35.32 -20.79 -11.40
CA TYR A 469 36.57 -20.31 -10.86
C TYR A 469 37.68 -21.00 -11.64
N SER A 470 38.13 -20.40 -12.75
CA SER A 470 39.29 -20.88 -13.48
C SER A 470 40.49 -20.81 -12.53
N ARG A 471 40.90 -21.96 -12.01
CA ARG A 471 42.19 -22.10 -11.35
C ARG A 471 43.26 -21.85 -12.40
N TYR A 472 43.76 -20.62 -12.47
CA TYR A 472 44.99 -20.35 -13.17
C TYR A 472 46.14 -21.06 -12.45
N GLY A 473 46.63 -22.11 -13.11
CA GLY A 473 48.05 -22.39 -13.30
C GLY A 473 48.94 -22.31 -12.07
N SER A 474 49.23 -23.48 -11.50
CA SER A 474 50.51 -23.80 -10.90
C SER A 474 51.66 -23.38 -11.82
N GLY A 475 52.42 -22.37 -11.40
CA GLY A 475 53.67 -21.93 -12.02
C GLY A 475 54.71 -21.69 -10.94
N ASP A 476 55.69 -22.59 -10.90
CA ASP A 476 57.00 -22.58 -10.25
C ASP A 476 57.34 -21.51 -9.20
N SER A 477 57.67 -22.00 -8.00
CA SER A 477 58.71 -21.41 -7.16
C SER A 477 59.64 -22.51 -6.63
N SER A 478 60.67 -22.81 -7.41
CA SER A 478 61.92 -23.37 -6.89
C SER A 478 62.58 -22.33 -5.98
N TYR A 479 62.92 -22.68 -4.74
CA TYR A 479 64.25 -22.46 -4.12
C TYR A 479 64.24 -22.83 -2.63
N GLY A 480 65.12 -23.77 -2.26
CA GLY A 480 65.97 -23.65 -1.08
C GLY A 480 65.50 -24.28 0.23
N SER A 481 65.84 -25.55 0.43
CA SER A 481 66.00 -26.15 1.76
C SER A 481 67.21 -25.53 2.48
N SER A 482 67.06 -25.16 3.75
CA SER A 482 68.03 -25.52 4.81
C SER A 482 67.46 -25.22 6.21
N ASP A 483 67.44 -26.28 7.02
CA ASP A 483 67.75 -26.35 8.45
C ASP A 483 67.35 -25.18 9.36
N SER A 484 66.53 -25.44 10.37
CA SER A 484 67.02 -26.09 11.61
C SER A 484 65.95 -26.08 12.70
N SER A 485 66.01 -27.17 13.46
CA SER A 485 65.29 -27.52 14.68
C SER A 485 65.35 -26.50 15.82
N TYR A 486 64.40 -26.65 16.74
CA TYR A 486 64.39 -26.40 18.21
C TYR A 486 63.08 -25.66 18.52
N GLY A 487 62.25 -26.03 19.48
CA GLY A 487 62.38 -26.92 20.63
C GLY A 487 61.28 -26.48 21.58
N SER A 488 60.53 -27.45 22.08
CA SER A 488 59.46 -27.36 23.07
C SER A 488 59.82 -26.53 24.31
N GLY A 489 58.82 -25.83 24.87
CA GLY A 489 58.92 -25.20 26.19
C GLY A 489 57.55 -24.72 26.69
N ASP A 490 56.86 -25.59 27.41
CA ASP A 490 55.78 -25.27 28.34
C ASP A 490 56.21 -24.19 29.35
N SER A 491 55.30 -23.28 29.73
CA SER A 491 54.87 -23.18 31.14
C SER A 491 53.79 -22.10 31.34
N SER A 492 52.73 -22.59 31.97
CA SER A 492 51.71 -21.93 32.78
C SER A 492 52.17 -20.76 33.66
N TYR A 493 51.30 -19.78 33.86
CA TYR A 493 50.84 -19.10 35.10
C TYR A 493 50.08 -17.86 34.61
N GLY A 494 48.85 -17.51 35.00
CA GLY A 494 48.13 -17.73 36.23
C GLY A 494 47.60 -16.37 36.70
N SER A 495 46.26 -16.23 36.69
CA SER A 495 45.41 -15.42 37.58
C SER A 495 45.52 -13.88 37.67
N GLY A 496 44.33 -13.26 37.78
CA GLY A 496 44.08 -11.93 38.37
C GLY A 496 43.45 -10.98 37.35
N SER A 497 42.13 -10.93 37.18
CA SER A 497 41.08 -10.37 38.06
C SER A 497 41.02 -8.83 38.07
N ASP A 498 39.77 -8.40 37.95
CA ASP A 498 39.17 -7.16 38.46
C ASP A 498 38.97 -5.95 37.52
N GLU A 499 37.68 -5.81 37.18
CA GLU A 499 36.83 -4.64 37.45
C GLU A 499 37.26 -3.27 36.89
N SER A 500 36.50 -2.79 35.91
CA SER A 500 35.53 -1.68 36.10
C SER A 500 34.49 -1.66 34.98
#